data_AF-A0A9P6F5N6-F1
#
_entry.id   AF-A0A9P6F5N6-F1
#
_cell.length_a   1.000
_cell.length_b   1.000
_cell.length_c   1.000
_cell.angle_alpha   90.00
_cell.angle_beta   90.00
_cell.angle_gamma   90.00
#
_symmetry.space_group_name_H-M   'P 1'
#
loop_
_entity.id
_entity.type
_entity.pdbx_description
1 polymer ?
#
loop_
_entity_poly.entity_id
_entity_poly.type
_entity_poly.pdbx_seq_one_letter_code
_entity_poly.pdbx_strand_id
1 'polypeptide(L)'
;MARKFKAIKRIAREAEVAKAAQAKHNKTLQMPSVTLVATSAMIAARRACEAKVDAIVQECLENNCRFRDSKFDLLNDRRNCLYNSLISETVYPNIAGTKRIPELFRKPVFFLNGATPDDIQQGSMGDCWFVASLAVITNIPGLLEQLCVKRNEEVGVYGFIFFKDGDWVSTVVDDQVLYKIDQQSGRRVLYFSKCHEEHESWLPLMEKAYAKIHGDYESLDGGFTAEGIEDLTGGIASMMFTSDILDRDRFWEEEMKEVNKHTLMGCSIGFEEENPEKHGIQSGHAYSVLNVAEYQGERLVHVRNPWGKIEWNGDWSDQSEKWTPEAFETLKHEDKNDGRFWMPYKDFLRIFTTLDRCHVFDATWSVASSWIPYNVSPRSSGHYEFELTKTSKTVIVLSQPDTRYYGSFSSDFDNTLSFHVYDDKGNLVKRAKIFVPYSKRSVNCELHLKAGKYTVIPHVIREPTDITHGSDGDDEEENAVRPATRDNGVKVVVEQVKMDKSSYMFQQRKASLIRKMSQARVTGRTLLGVDDEDYEEEVELDEHNWQLMLGLRVYSHDSNASLEGIPGKHPLRSAAAAAKAAALAEQQEGKDDPEGVTATLADKKKLVAEPEEEKEE
;
A
#
# COMPACT_ATOMS: atom_id res chain seq x y z
N MET A 1 -45.04 36.77 7.05
CA MET A 1 -44.65 36.44 5.65
C MET A 1 -43.35 37.11 5.20
N ALA A 2 -43.20 38.44 5.31
CA ALA A 2 -42.02 39.17 4.81
C ALA A 2 -40.65 38.67 5.36
N ARG A 3 -40.58 38.28 6.64
CA ARG A 3 -39.35 37.70 7.25
C ARG A 3 -38.96 36.34 6.65
N LYS A 4 -39.94 35.47 6.36
CA LYS A 4 -39.71 34.18 5.67
C LYS A 4 -39.22 34.40 4.23
N PHE A 5 -39.80 35.37 3.53
CA PHE A 5 -39.38 35.72 2.17
C PHE A 5 -37.95 36.29 2.11
N LYS A 6 -37.55 37.09 3.10
CA LYS A 6 -36.19 37.63 3.22
C LYS A 6 -35.15 36.53 3.52
N ALA A 7 -35.51 35.54 4.35
CA ALA A 7 -34.67 34.38 4.62
C ALA A 7 -34.48 33.49 3.39
N ILE A 8 -35.55 33.23 2.62
CA ILE A 8 -35.48 32.44 1.38
C ILE A 8 -34.60 33.14 0.33
N LYS A 9 -34.73 34.46 0.16
CA LYS A 9 -33.86 35.23 -0.75
C LYS A 9 -32.40 35.23 -0.31
N ARG A 10 -32.13 35.20 1.00
CA ARG A 10 -30.76 35.11 1.52
C ARG A 10 -30.13 33.75 1.21
N ILE A 11 -30.87 32.66 1.46
CA ILE A 11 -30.43 31.29 1.17
C ILE A 11 -30.20 31.08 -0.33
N ALA A 12 -31.08 31.60 -1.19
CA ALA A 12 -30.91 31.50 -2.64
C ALA A 12 -29.65 32.25 -3.11
N ARG A 13 -29.36 33.42 -2.52
CA ARG A 13 -28.16 34.20 -2.82
C ARG A 13 -26.89 33.51 -2.30
N GLU A 14 -26.93 32.92 -1.11
CA GLU A 14 -25.83 32.10 -0.56
C GLU A 14 -25.54 30.87 -1.46
N ALA A 15 -26.59 30.20 -1.97
CA ALA A 15 -26.46 29.07 -2.88
C ALA A 15 -25.90 29.47 -4.27
N GLU A 16 -26.28 30.63 -4.80
CA GLU A 16 -25.68 31.15 -6.05
C GLU A 16 -24.22 31.57 -5.86
N VAL A 17 -23.87 32.17 -4.72
CA VAL A 17 -22.48 32.49 -4.39
C VAL A 17 -21.64 31.22 -4.26
N ALA A 18 -22.16 30.16 -3.64
CA ALA A 18 -21.50 28.87 -3.56
C ALA A 18 -21.31 28.23 -4.95
N LYS A 19 -22.34 28.24 -5.81
CA LYS A 19 -22.23 27.78 -7.21
C LYS A 19 -21.22 28.60 -8.02
N ALA A 20 -21.20 29.91 -7.83
CA ALA A 20 -20.27 30.80 -8.51
C ALA A 20 -18.83 30.61 -8.01
N ALA A 21 -18.64 30.37 -6.71
CA ALA A 21 -17.35 30.02 -6.11
C ALA A 21 -16.83 28.67 -6.65
N GLN A 22 -17.70 27.67 -6.75
CA GLN A 22 -17.39 26.36 -7.33
C GLN A 22 -17.06 26.45 -8.83
N ALA A 23 -17.78 27.27 -9.59
CA ALA A 23 -17.49 27.54 -11.01
C ALA A 23 -16.20 28.35 -11.22
N LYS A 24 -15.83 29.21 -10.26
CA LYS A 24 -14.59 30.01 -10.29
C LYS A 24 -13.38 29.18 -9.85
N HIS A 25 -13.56 28.28 -8.88
CA HIS A 25 -12.59 27.26 -8.49
C HIS A 25 -12.26 26.36 -9.70
N ASN A 26 -13.27 25.86 -10.41
CA ASN A 26 -13.08 25.05 -11.63
C ASN A 26 -12.44 25.80 -12.81
N LYS A 27 -12.46 27.14 -12.81
CA LYS A 27 -11.88 27.98 -13.89
C LYS A 27 -10.44 28.44 -13.62
N THR A 28 -9.90 28.22 -12.42
CA THR A 28 -8.59 28.77 -12.01
C THR A 28 -7.57 27.67 -11.64
N LEU A 29 -7.89 26.40 -11.84
CA LEU A 29 -6.92 25.32 -11.74
C LEU A 29 -6.03 25.34 -13.00
N GLN A 30 -4.87 25.99 -12.89
CA GLN A 30 -3.67 25.45 -13.54
C GLN A 30 -3.64 23.96 -13.19
N MET A 31 -3.49 23.06 -14.17
CA MET A 31 -3.40 21.64 -13.85
C MET A 31 -2.30 21.47 -12.79
N PRO A 32 -2.58 20.80 -11.67
CA PRO A 32 -1.56 20.57 -10.67
C PRO A 32 -0.37 19.87 -11.32
N SER A 33 0.86 20.26 -10.96
CA SER A 33 2.08 19.62 -11.46
C SER A 33 2.14 18.14 -11.09
N VAL A 34 1.44 17.76 -10.02
CA VAL A 34 1.24 16.38 -9.58
C VAL A 34 -0.16 15.91 -9.98
N THR A 35 -0.23 14.76 -10.64
CA THR A 35 -1.48 14.08 -10.98
C THR A 35 -1.45 12.64 -10.53
N LEU A 36 -2.63 12.00 -10.46
CA LEU A 36 -2.71 10.55 -10.31
C LEU A 36 -2.01 9.87 -11.51
N VAL A 37 -1.37 8.74 -11.28
CA VAL A 37 -0.73 7.97 -12.36
C VAL A 37 -1.80 7.47 -13.33
N ALA A 38 -1.92 8.20 -14.44
CA ALA A 38 -2.97 8.03 -15.44
C ALA A 38 -2.67 6.84 -16.36
N THR A 39 -3.05 5.64 -15.93
CA THR A 39 -2.98 4.43 -16.75
C THR A 39 -4.29 4.18 -17.50
N SER A 40 -4.24 3.34 -18.54
CA SER A 40 -5.45 2.79 -19.17
C SER A 40 -6.36 2.10 -18.15
N ALA A 41 -5.77 1.44 -17.16
CA ALA A 41 -6.48 0.79 -16.07
C ALA A 41 -7.17 1.79 -15.13
N MET A 42 -6.55 2.93 -14.82
CA MET A 42 -7.20 4.03 -14.08
C MET A 42 -8.46 4.52 -14.81
N ILE A 43 -8.37 4.74 -16.12
CA ILE A 43 -9.51 5.18 -16.94
C ILE A 43 -10.63 4.13 -16.92
N ALA A 44 -10.27 2.84 -17.02
CA ALA A 44 -11.22 1.74 -16.93
C ALA A 44 -11.90 1.67 -15.55
N ALA A 45 -11.12 1.78 -14.47
CA ALA A 45 -11.62 1.78 -13.09
C ALA A 45 -12.58 2.95 -12.84
N ARG A 46 -12.26 4.15 -13.33
CA ARG A 46 -13.16 5.32 -13.25
C ARG A 46 -14.48 5.06 -13.97
N ARG A 47 -14.43 4.62 -15.24
CA ARG A 47 -15.64 4.35 -16.02
C ARG A 47 -16.50 3.26 -15.38
N ALA A 48 -15.88 2.19 -14.87
CA ALA A 48 -16.59 1.12 -14.16
C ALA A 48 -17.26 1.65 -12.88
N CYS A 49 -16.57 2.51 -12.14
CA CYS A 49 -17.12 3.17 -10.95
C CYS A 49 -18.32 4.06 -11.29
N GLU A 50 -18.21 4.90 -12.32
CA GLU A 50 -19.29 5.80 -12.76
C GLU A 50 -20.54 5.00 -13.15
N ALA A 51 -20.37 3.97 -13.98
CA ALA A 51 -21.47 3.12 -14.42
C ALA A 51 -22.15 2.40 -13.25
N LYS A 52 -21.37 1.94 -12.27
CA LYS A 52 -21.90 1.29 -11.06
C LYS A 52 -22.69 2.26 -10.20
N VAL A 53 -22.20 3.48 -10.00
CA VAL A 53 -22.92 4.52 -9.24
C VAL A 53 -24.22 4.89 -9.95
N ASP A 54 -24.21 5.03 -11.27
CA ASP A 54 -25.43 5.32 -12.04
C ASP A 54 -26.49 4.23 -11.91
N ALA A 55 -26.09 2.96 -12.02
CA ALA A 55 -26.99 1.84 -11.85
C ALA A 55 -27.62 1.83 -10.44
N ILE A 56 -26.81 2.06 -9.40
CA ILE A 56 -27.29 2.14 -8.01
C ILE A 56 -28.26 3.31 -7.83
N VAL A 57 -27.94 4.48 -8.38
CA VAL A 57 -28.81 5.66 -8.30
C VAL A 57 -30.16 5.36 -8.95
N GLN A 58 -30.15 4.78 -10.15
CA GLN A 58 -31.38 4.42 -10.84
C GLN A 58 -32.23 3.45 -10.02
N GLU A 59 -31.64 2.35 -9.54
CA GLU A 59 -32.34 1.35 -8.72
C GLU A 59 -32.92 1.95 -7.43
N CYS A 60 -32.16 2.81 -6.74
CA CYS A 60 -32.62 3.45 -5.51
C CYS A 60 -33.77 4.43 -5.74
N LEU A 61 -33.72 5.19 -6.84
CA LEU A 61 -34.80 6.11 -7.20
C LEU A 61 -36.08 5.36 -7.59
N GLU A 62 -35.96 4.26 -8.33
CA GLU A 62 -37.09 3.39 -8.70
C GLU A 62 -37.78 2.77 -7.46
N ASN A 63 -36.97 2.38 -6.46
CA ASN A 63 -37.46 1.78 -5.22
C ASN A 63 -37.80 2.82 -4.12
N ASN A 64 -37.62 4.11 -4.38
CA ASN A 64 -37.79 5.20 -3.40
C ASN A 64 -37.03 4.91 -2.08
N CYS A 65 -35.77 4.48 -2.21
CA CYS A 65 -34.92 4.14 -1.08
C CYS A 65 -33.54 4.80 -1.20
N ARG A 66 -32.77 4.75 -0.10
CA ARG A 66 -31.37 5.16 -0.09
C ARG A 66 -30.48 3.94 -0.31
N PHE A 67 -29.33 4.16 -0.94
CA PHE A 67 -28.35 3.10 -1.13
C PHE A 67 -27.88 2.55 0.21
N ARG A 68 -27.78 1.23 0.29
CA ARG A 68 -27.18 0.51 1.40
C ARG A 68 -26.17 -0.46 0.86
N ASP A 69 -24.96 -0.36 1.36
CA ASP A 69 -23.84 -1.19 0.93
C ASP A 69 -23.87 -2.53 1.66
N SER A 70 -24.53 -3.52 1.05
CA SER A 70 -24.66 -4.85 1.63
C SER A 70 -23.33 -5.58 1.84
N LYS A 71 -22.24 -5.12 1.20
CA LYS A 71 -20.89 -5.68 1.35
C LYS A 71 -20.08 -5.00 2.45
N PHE A 72 -20.59 -3.92 3.05
CA PHE A 72 -19.92 -3.17 4.12
C PHE A 72 -20.97 -2.44 4.99
N ASP A 73 -21.91 -3.23 5.54
CA ASP A 73 -23.09 -2.72 6.27
C ASP A 73 -22.76 -2.47 7.75
N LEU A 74 -22.40 -1.23 8.09
CA LEU A 74 -22.05 -0.83 9.46
C LEU A 74 -23.21 -0.94 10.46
N LEU A 75 -24.45 -1.09 10.02
CA LEU A 75 -25.61 -1.18 10.92
C LEU A 75 -25.98 -2.64 11.21
N ASN A 76 -25.95 -3.53 10.21
CA ASN A 76 -26.34 -4.95 10.39
C ASN A 76 -25.14 -5.90 10.51
N ASP A 77 -24.01 -5.59 9.89
CA ASP A 77 -22.80 -6.43 9.86
C ASP A 77 -21.58 -5.67 10.42
N ARG A 78 -21.82 -4.94 11.52
CA ARG A 78 -20.82 -4.07 12.12
C ARG A 78 -19.53 -4.82 12.49
N ARG A 79 -19.62 -6.10 12.90
CA ARG A 79 -18.44 -6.86 13.33
C ARG A 79 -17.47 -7.08 12.18
N ASN A 80 -17.93 -7.54 11.01
CA ASN A 80 -17.05 -7.76 9.86
C ASN A 80 -16.54 -6.45 9.24
N CYS A 81 -17.30 -5.35 9.37
CA CYS A 81 -16.80 -4.04 8.91
C CYS A 81 -15.73 -3.46 9.84
N LEU A 82 -15.78 -3.80 11.13
CA LEU A 82 -14.88 -3.24 12.14
C LEU A 82 -13.63 -4.05 12.36
N TYR A 83 -13.77 -5.38 12.39
CA TYR A 83 -12.75 -6.27 12.90
C TYR A 83 -12.45 -7.37 11.92
N ASN A 84 -11.20 -7.80 11.94
CA ASN A 84 -10.80 -9.00 11.26
C ASN A 84 -11.34 -10.22 12.04
N SER A 85 -12.51 -10.70 11.59
CA SER A 85 -13.41 -11.56 12.38
C SER A 85 -12.86 -12.92 12.81
N LEU A 86 -11.67 -13.31 12.33
CA LEU A 86 -11.01 -14.58 12.64
C LEU A 86 -9.98 -14.48 13.78
N ILE A 87 -9.46 -13.28 14.12
CA ILE A 87 -8.37 -13.13 15.12
C ILE A 87 -8.56 -11.98 16.11
N SER A 88 -9.47 -11.03 15.84
CA SER A 88 -9.54 -9.79 16.61
C SER A 88 -9.94 -10.00 18.08
N GLU A 89 -9.05 -9.64 18.99
CA GLU A 89 -9.34 -9.36 20.41
C GLU A 89 -9.65 -7.86 20.64
N THR A 90 -9.37 -7.01 19.64
CA THR A 90 -9.62 -5.57 19.69
C THR A 90 -11.10 -5.28 19.90
N VAL A 91 -11.40 -4.42 20.88
CA VAL A 91 -12.76 -3.92 21.11
C VAL A 91 -12.72 -2.40 21.05
N TYR A 92 -13.08 -1.83 19.90
CA TYR A 92 -13.37 -0.40 19.79
C TYR A 92 -14.42 0.04 20.83
N PRO A 93 -14.02 0.70 21.93
CA PRO A 93 -14.93 0.97 23.03
C PRO A 93 -15.80 2.18 22.69
N ASN A 94 -16.94 2.31 23.36
CA ASN A 94 -17.77 3.52 23.32
C ASN A 94 -18.41 3.89 21.96
N ILE A 95 -18.52 2.95 21.01
CA ILE A 95 -19.34 3.15 19.81
C ILE A 95 -20.81 3.20 20.22
N ALA A 96 -21.46 4.35 20.03
CA ALA A 96 -22.86 4.57 20.41
C ALA A 96 -23.85 4.02 19.36
N GLY A 97 -23.46 3.98 18.09
CA GLY A 97 -24.29 3.39 17.04
C GLY A 97 -23.89 3.82 15.63
N THR A 98 -24.76 3.51 14.67
CA THR A 98 -24.59 3.79 13.24
C THR A 98 -25.71 4.71 12.77
N LYS A 99 -25.38 5.76 12.03
CA LYS A 99 -26.36 6.68 11.41
C LYS A 99 -25.88 7.13 10.03
N ARG A 100 -26.80 7.59 9.18
CA ARG A 100 -26.43 8.27 7.94
C ARG A 100 -25.97 9.71 8.21
N ILE A 101 -25.10 10.23 7.36
CA ILE A 101 -24.61 11.62 7.44
C ILE A 101 -25.76 12.64 7.60
N PRO A 102 -26.87 12.61 6.82
CA PRO A 102 -27.96 13.58 6.98
C PRO A 102 -28.82 13.42 8.24
N GLU A 103 -28.67 12.31 8.98
CA GLU A 103 -29.33 12.12 10.29
C GLU A 103 -28.50 12.71 11.44
N LEU A 104 -27.19 12.86 11.24
CA LEU A 104 -26.26 13.40 12.22
C LEU A 104 -26.11 14.92 12.07
N PHE A 105 -26.02 15.40 10.84
CA PHE A 105 -25.66 16.79 10.55
C PHE A 105 -26.73 17.51 9.76
N ARG A 106 -26.90 18.81 10.05
CA ARG A 106 -27.90 19.65 9.38
C ARG A 106 -27.31 20.20 8.09
N LYS A 107 -27.95 19.88 6.94
CA LYS A 107 -27.50 20.29 5.60
C LYS A 107 -26.03 19.89 5.35
N PRO A 108 -25.71 18.60 5.43
CA PRO A 108 -24.36 18.15 5.16
C PRO A 108 -23.97 18.45 3.72
N VAL A 109 -22.69 18.74 3.52
CA VAL A 109 -22.06 18.86 2.22
C VAL A 109 -20.92 17.86 2.15
N PHE A 110 -20.59 17.39 0.95
CA PHE A 110 -19.44 16.50 0.80
C PHE A 110 -18.13 17.29 0.88
N PHE A 111 -17.99 18.31 0.03
CA PHE A 111 -16.93 19.32 0.10
C PHE A 111 -17.56 20.68 0.41
N LEU A 112 -17.00 21.41 1.36
CA LEU A 112 -17.39 22.78 1.65
C LEU A 112 -16.67 23.74 0.69
N ASN A 113 -15.33 23.69 0.65
CA ASN A 113 -14.50 24.58 -0.18
C ASN A 113 -13.39 23.83 -0.96
N GLY A 114 -13.64 22.56 -1.29
CA GLY A 114 -12.60 21.62 -1.72
C GLY A 114 -12.01 20.90 -0.50
N ALA A 115 -11.23 19.84 -0.75
CA ALA A 115 -10.57 19.13 0.34
C ALA A 115 -9.24 19.80 0.69
N THR A 116 -9.05 20.14 1.96
CA THR A 116 -7.83 20.77 2.44
C THR A 116 -7.24 20.00 3.61
N PRO A 117 -5.94 20.18 3.92
CA PRO A 117 -5.38 19.55 5.10
C PRO A 117 -6.04 20.10 6.38
N ASP A 118 -6.63 21.30 6.38
CA ASP A 118 -7.32 21.88 7.55
C ASP A 118 -8.57 21.11 7.94
N ASP A 119 -9.20 20.45 6.98
CA ASP A 119 -10.40 19.67 7.25
C ASP A 119 -10.04 18.47 8.13
N ILE A 120 -8.81 17.97 8.11
CA ILE A 120 -8.53 16.61 8.56
C ILE A 120 -8.37 16.52 10.08
N GLN A 121 -9.21 15.72 10.74
CA GLN A 121 -9.02 15.36 12.14
C GLN A 121 -9.15 13.85 12.31
N GLN A 122 -8.08 13.21 12.79
CA GLN A 122 -8.09 11.78 13.12
C GLN A 122 -9.12 11.45 14.20
N GLY A 123 -9.71 10.27 14.06
CA GLY A 123 -10.67 9.71 15.02
C GLY A 123 -10.04 8.90 16.15
N SER A 124 -10.75 7.84 16.54
CA SER A 124 -10.38 6.97 17.67
C SER A 124 -9.60 5.71 17.24
N MET A 125 -9.00 5.70 16.05
CA MET A 125 -8.24 4.58 15.47
C MET A 125 -6.76 4.96 15.30
N GLY A 126 -5.84 4.00 15.32
CA GLY A 126 -4.42 4.19 15.02
C GLY A 126 -4.06 4.26 13.52
N ASP A 127 -4.95 4.79 12.69
CA ASP A 127 -4.74 4.96 11.24
C ASP A 127 -4.04 6.28 10.87
N CYS A 128 -3.25 6.84 11.80
CA CYS A 128 -2.57 8.13 11.64
C CYS A 128 -1.77 8.23 10.33
N TRP A 129 -1.17 7.13 9.88
CA TRP A 129 -0.42 7.03 8.63
C TRP A 129 -1.28 7.34 7.40
N PHE A 130 -2.53 6.85 7.37
CA PHE A 130 -3.46 7.10 6.29
C PHE A 130 -4.00 8.53 6.37
N VAL A 131 -4.37 9.00 7.56
CA VAL A 131 -4.85 10.37 7.77
C VAL A 131 -3.78 11.41 7.43
N ALA A 132 -2.50 11.14 7.76
CA ALA A 132 -1.36 11.94 7.34
C ALA A 132 -1.18 11.90 5.82
N SER A 133 -1.35 10.75 5.17
CA SER A 133 -1.30 10.67 3.70
C SER A 133 -2.36 11.54 3.04
N LEU A 134 -3.59 11.58 3.58
CA LEU A 134 -4.64 12.46 3.09
C LEU A 134 -4.28 13.94 3.25
N ALA A 135 -3.58 14.32 4.32
CA ALA A 135 -3.12 15.70 4.51
C ALA A 135 -2.04 16.09 3.49
N VAL A 136 -1.15 15.17 3.11
CA VAL A 136 -0.20 15.40 2.01
C VAL A 136 -0.93 15.56 0.67
N ILE A 137 -1.93 14.71 0.38
CA ILE A 137 -2.67 14.76 -0.88
C ILE A 137 -3.56 16.00 -1.01
N THR A 138 -4.27 16.37 0.05
CA THR A 138 -5.15 17.56 0.06
C THR A 138 -4.37 18.87 0.03
N ASN A 139 -3.07 18.85 0.36
CA ASN A 139 -2.18 19.99 0.19
C ASN A 139 -1.94 20.32 -1.29
N ILE A 140 -2.19 19.37 -2.20
CA ILE A 140 -2.15 19.58 -3.65
C ILE A 140 -3.57 19.84 -4.15
N PRO A 141 -3.88 21.07 -4.62
CA PRO A 141 -5.23 21.43 -5.01
C PRO A 141 -5.81 20.50 -6.07
N GLY A 142 -7.00 19.93 -5.80
CA GLY A 142 -7.73 19.11 -6.75
C GLY A 142 -7.25 17.66 -6.86
N LEU A 143 -6.21 17.23 -6.15
CA LEU A 143 -5.67 15.88 -6.27
C LEU A 143 -6.60 14.83 -5.62
N LEU A 144 -7.08 15.09 -4.40
CA LEU A 144 -8.01 14.20 -3.70
C LEU A 144 -9.34 14.07 -4.47
N GLU A 145 -9.84 15.16 -5.03
CA GLU A 145 -11.09 15.20 -5.77
C GLU A 145 -11.08 14.27 -6.98
N GLN A 146 -9.91 13.96 -7.55
CA GLN A 146 -9.79 12.99 -8.63
C GLN A 146 -10.08 11.55 -8.19
N LEU A 147 -9.93 11.23 -6.90
CA LEU A 147 -10.24 9.92 -6.34
C LEU A 147 -11.75 9.73 -6.10
N CYS A 148 -12.49 10.82 -5.85
CA CYS A 148 -13.95 10.81 -5.77
C CYS A 148 -14.55 10.87 -7.19
N VAL A 149 -14.78 9.71 -7.79
CA VAL A 149 -15.19 9.61 -9.20
C VAL A 149 -16.62 10.09 -9.43
N LYS A 150 -17.57 9.62 -8.62
CA LYS A 150 -19.00 9.93 -8.78
C LYS A 150 -19.75 9.76 -7.48
N ARG A 151 -20.76 10.59 -7.25
CA ARG A 151 -21.60 10.52 -6.04
C ARG A 151 -23.01 11.05 -6.29
N ASN A 152 -23.93 10.63 -5.43
CA ASN A 152 -25.28 11.18 -5.32
C ASN A 152 -25.66 11.22 -3.84
N GLU A 153 -25.65 12.41 -3.25
CA GLU A 153 -25.89 12.66 -1.82
C GLU A 153 -27.35 12.47 -1.40
N GLU A 154 -28.30 12.53 -2.35
CA GLU A 154 -29.72 12.27 -2.08
C GLU A 154 -29.97 10.77 -1.84
N VAL A 155 -29.42 9.94 -2.74
CA VAL A 155 -29.42 8.48 -2.63
C VAL A 155 -28.46 8.01 -1.53
N GLY A 156 -27.40 8.77 -1.25
CA GLY A 156 -26.37 8.44 -0.27
C GLY A 156 -25.37 7.42 -0.80
N VAL A 157 -24.93 7.55 -2.06
CA VAL A 157 -23.96 6.67 -2.72
C VAL A 157 -22.73 7.45 -3.19
N TYR A 158 -21.53 6.90 -2.94
CA TYR A 158 -20.25 7.54 -3.21
C TYR A 158 -19.27 6.53 -3.81
N GLY A 159 -18.72 6.85 -4.97
CA GLY A 159 -17.78 6.03 -5.72
C GLY A 159 -16.37 6.61 -5.71
N PHE A 160 -15.40 5.77 -5.35
CA PHE A 160 -13.99 6.12 -5.21
C PHE A 160 -13.11 5.18 -6.04
N ILE A 161 -11.90 5.63 -6.35
CA ILE A 161 -10.81 4.79 -6.86
C ILE A 161 -9.60 4.88 -5.96
N PHE A 162 -8.85 3.78 -5.85
CA PHE A 162 -7.58 3.69 -5.14
C PHE A 162 -6.60 2.87 -5.98
N PHE A 163 -5.32 3.13 -5.82
CA PHE A 163 -4.27 2.29 -6.36
C PHE A 163 -3.96 1.18 -5.35
N LYS A 164 -3.91 -0.07 -5.80
CA LYS A 164 -3.63 -1.23 -4.95
C LYS A 164 -2.97 -2.32 -5.78
N ASP A 165 -1.91 -2.92 -5.23
CA ASP A 165 -1.18 -4.02 -5.87
C ASP A 165 -0.83 -3.74 -7.35
N GLY A 166 -0.41 -2.51 -7.65
CA GLY A 166 0.01 -2.12 -9.00
C GLY A 166 -1.11 -1.78 -9.98
N ASP A 167 -2.38 -1.73 -9.54
CA ASP A 167 -3.53 -1.41 -10.40
C ASP A 167 -4.55 -0.49 -9.70
N TRP A 168 -5.42 0.15 -10.47
CA TRP A 168 -6.49 1.00 -9.95
C TRP A 168 -7.78 0.22 -9.73
N VAL A 169 -8.27 0.23 -8.49
CA VAL A 169 -9.50 -0.44 -8.08
C VAL A 169 -10.58 0.56 -7.72
N SER A 170 -11.82 0.31 -8.15
CA SER A 170 -12.97 1.13 -7.77
C SER A 170 -13.72 0.53 -6.58
N THR A 171 -14.20 1.37 -5.67
CA THR A 171 -15.10 0.98 -4.59
C THR A 171 -16.29 1.95 -4.49
N VAL A 172 -17.42 1.46 -4.01
CA VAL A 172 -18.63 2.26 -3.80
C VAL A 172 -19.13 2.01 -2.39
N VAL A 173 -19.45 3.07 -1.66
CA VAL A 173 -19.93 3.03 -0.26
C VAL A 173 -21.21 3.85 -0.09
N ASP A 174 -21.98 3.52 0.93
CA ASP A 174 -23.10 4.35 1.40
C ASP A 174 -22.66 5.39 2.45
N ASP A 175 -23.58 6.30 2.84
CA ASP A 175 -23.35 7.34 3.85
C ASP A 175 -23.57 6.93 5.31
N GLN A 176 -23.62 5.63 5.64
CA GLN A 176 -23.65 5.18 7.03
C GLN A 176 -22.27 5.36 7.69
N VAL A 177 -22.25 5.92 8.89
CA VAL A 177 -21.04 6.14 9.69
C VAL A 177 -21.29 5.81 11.16
N LEU A 178 -20.21 5.50 11.88
CA LEU A 178 -20.25 5.25 13.31
C LEU A 178 -20.09 6.55 14.09
N TYR A 179 -20.82 6.66 15.19
CA TYR A 179 -20.73 7.81 16.10
C TYR A 179 -20.57 7.35 17.55
N LYS A 180 -20.02 8.24 18.37
CA LYS A 180 -20.01 8.16 19.84
C LYS A 180 -20.71 9.36 20.46
N ILE A 181 -20.99 9.26 21.76
CA ILE A 181 -21.42 10.40 22.56
C ILE A 181 -20.17 11.00 23.20
N ASP A 182 -19.89 12.25 22.89
CA ASP A 182 -18.85 13.01 23.56
C ASP A 182 -19.21 13.21 25.03
N GLN A 183 -18.35 12.76 25.95
CA GLN A 183 -18.67 12.74 27.38
C GLN A 183 -18.77 14.14 27.99
N GLN A 184 -18.04 15.12 27.43
CA GLN A 184 -18.01 16.48 27.95
C GLN A 184 -19.24 17.29 27.50
N SER A 185 -19.58 17.20 26.21
CA SER A 185 -20.66 17.99 25.61
C SER A 185 -22.00 17.26 25.51
N GLY A 186 -22.00 15.93 25.66
CA GLY A 186 -23.17 15.07 25.43
C GLY A 186 -23.61 14.99 23.96
N ARG A 187 -22.83 15.55 23.02
CA ARG A 187 -23.16 15.59 21.59
C ARG A 187 -22.75 14.31 20.89
N ARG A 188 -23.42 14.03 19.76
CA ARG A 188 -23.00 12.97 18.84
C ARG A 188 -21.82 13.46 18.03
N VAL A 189 -20.72 12.71 18.03
CA VAL A 189 -19.53 12.98 17.22
C VAL A 189 -19.14 11.72 16.46
N LEU A 190 -18.52 11.88 15.30
CA LEU A 190 -18.02 10.75 14.52
C LEU A 190 -16.99 9.96 15.34
N TYR A 191 -17.00 8.65 15.16
CA TYR A 191 -16.12 7.73 15.90
C TYR A 191 -14.70 7.73 15.35
N PHE A 192 -14.59 7.60 14.02
CA PHE A 192 -13.36 7.65 13.25
C PHE A 192 -13.09 9.07 12.73
N SER A 193 -12.32 9.20 11.65
CA SER A 193 -11.89 10.50 11.13
C SER A 193 -13.06 11.41 10.77
N LYS A 194 -12.87 12.71 10.96
CA LYS A 194 -13.91 13.73 10.78
C LYS A 194 -13.33 15.02 10.20
N CYS A 195 -14.17 15.75 9.48
CA CYS A 195 -13.82 17.09 9.05
C CYS A 195 -13.85 18.07 10.26
N HIS A 196 -13.01 19.09 10.25
CA HIS A 196 -13.03 20.19 11.24
C HIS A 196 -14.43 20.84 11.28
N GLU A 197 -15.02 21.08 10.11
CA GLU A 197 -16.40 21.51 9.98
C GLU A 197 -17.36 20.31 10.07
N GLU A 198 -18.20 20.25 11.11
CA GLU A 198 -19.07 19.09 11.40
C GLU A 198 -20.00 18.69 10.25
N HIS A 199 -20.35 19.62 9.36
CA HIS A 199 -21.28 19.39 8.25
C HIS A 199 -20.57 18.99 6.94
N GLU A 200 -19.25 18.92 6.94
CA GLU A 200 -18.44 18.39 5.84
C GLU A 200 -18.16 16.90 6.06
N SER A 201 -18.21 16.10 4.99
CA SER A 201 -18.32 14.64 5.10
C SER A 201 -17.40 13.84 4.19
N TRP A 202 -16.50 14.48 3.44
CA TRP A 202 -15.60 13.75 2.54
C TRP A 202 -14.66 12.81 3.29
N LEU A 203 -14.08 13.25 4.42
CA LEU A 203 -13.08 12.50 5.17
C LEU A 203 -13.60 11.18 5.74
N PRO A 204 -14.69 11.14 6.53
CA PRO A 204 -15.22 9.87 7.05
C PRO A 204 -15.64 8.91 5.93
N LEU A 205 -16.11 9.41 4.80
CA LEU A 205 -16.52 8.57 3.66
C LEU A 205 -15.32 8.05 2.86
N MET A 206 -14.24 8.82 2.75
CA MET A 206 -12.97 8.40 2.15
C MET A 206 -12.31 7.30 2.99
N GLU A 207 -12.22 7.51 4.31
CA GLU A 207 -11.70 6.52 5.26
C GLU A 207 -12.52 5.23 5.24
N LYS A 208 -13.85 5.32 5.21
CA LYS A 208 -14.73 4.15 5.04
C LYS A 208 -14.46 3.40 3.74
N ALA A 209 -14.31 4.12 2.63
CA ALA A 209 -14.03 3.51 1.33
C ALA A 209 -12.66 2.81 1.33
N TYR A 210 -11.67 3.41 2.01
CA TYR A 210 -10.35 2.83 2.20
C TYR A 210 -10.38 1.59 3.10
N ALA A 211 -11.10 1.62 4.22
CA ALA A 211 -11.33 0.46 5.08
C ALA A 211 -11.97 -0.69 4.30
N LYS A 212 -13.01 -0.40 3.50
CA LYS A 212 -13.69 -1.40 2.69
C LYS A 212 -12.76 -2.13 1.70
N ILE A 213 -11.83 -1.43 1.06
CA ILE A 213 -10.88 -2.10 0.13
C ILE A 213 -9.77 -2.86 0.89
N HIS A 214 -9.60 -2.59 2.18
CA HIS A 214 -8.74 -3.32 3.10
C HIS A 214 -9.48 -4.40 3.89
N GLY A 215 -10.80 -4.54 3.69
CA GLY A 215 -11.63 -5.59 4.28
C GLY A 215 -12.44 -5.09 5.47
N ASP A 216 -11.78 -4.36 6.37
CA ASP A 216 -12.35 -3.82 7.60
C ASP A 216 -11.57 -2.58 8.07
N TYR A 217 -12.08 -1.96 9.13
CA TYR A 217 -11.47 -0.79 9.77
C TYR A 217 -10.19 -1.14 10.56
N GLU A 218 -10.15 -2.27 11.26
CA GLU A 218 -8.97 -2.72 12.02
C GLU A 218 -7.73 -2.95 11.15
N SER A 219 -7.92 -3.35 9.91
CA SER A 219 -6.83 -3.53 8.93
C SER A 219 -6.13 -2.21 8.55
N LEU A 220 -6.66 -1.06 8.98
CA LEU A 220 -6.01 0.25 8.85
C LEU A 220 -5.17 0.64 10.07
N ASP A 221 -5.22 -0.13 11.15
CA ASP A 221 -4.45 0.15 12.36
C ASP A 221 -2.96 -0.14 12.12
N GLY A 222 -2.12 0.88 12.28
CA GLY A 222 -0.70 0.80 11.98
C GLY A 222 -0.35 0.75 10.48
N GLY A 223 0.60 1.59 10.08
CA GLY A 223 1.08 1.63 8.71
C GLY A 223 2.06 2.77 8.45
N PHE A 224 2.36 2.97 7.16
CA PHE A 224 3.39 3.89 6.71
C PHE A 224 2.81 4.93 5.76
N THR A 225 3.06 6.21 6.04
CA THR A 225 2.46 7.32 5.29
C THR A 225 2.76 7.23 3.80
N ALA A 226 3.96 6.77 3.41
CA ALA A 226 4.35 6.62 2.01
C ALA A 226 3.46 5.61 1.26
N GLU A 227 3.03 4.53 1.92
CA GLU A 227 2.14 3.53 1.34
C GLU A 227 0.73 4.09 1.15
N GLY A 228 0.24 4.91 2.09
CA GLY A 228 -1.04 5.60 1.95
C GLY A 228 -1.01 6.56 0.76
N ILE A 229 0.10 7.30 0.61
CA ILE A 229 0.30 8.19 -0.54
C ILE A 229 0.37 7.37 -1.85
N GLU A 230 1.06 6.23 -1.89
CA GLU A 230 1.08 5.34 -3.06
C GLU A 230 -0.34 4.87 -3.41
N ASP A 231 -1.13 4.42 -2.43
CA ASP A 231 -2.49 3.95 -2.68
C ASP A 231 -3.44 5.09 -3.13
N LEU A 232 -3.14 6.33 -2.78
CA LEU A 232 -3.89 7.52 -3.19
C LEU A 232 -3.41 8.12 -4.53
N THR A 233 -2.25 7.73 -5.06
CA THR A 233 -1.66 8.40 -6.24
C THR A 233 -1.21 7.47 -7.36
N GLY A 234 -0.91 6.22 -7.06
CA GLY A 234 -0.19 5.31 -7.95
C GLY A 234 1.31 5.57 -8.05
N GLY A 235 1.85 6.43 -7.18
CA GLY A 235 3.29 6.71 -7.07
C GLY A 235 4.11 5.52 -6.56
N ILE A 236 5.34 5.79 -6.15
CA ILE A 236 6.27 4.76 -5.63
C ILE A 236 6.67 5.12 -4.21
N ALA A 237 6.19 4.34 -3.24
CA ALA A 237 6.59 4.48 -1.85
C ALA A 237 8.04 4.03 -1.64
N SER A 238 8.76 4.76 -0.80
CA SER A 238 10.06 4.38 -0.26
C SER A 238 10.22 4.99 1.13
N MET A 239 11.07 4.39 1.94
CA MET A 239 11.35 4.84 3.29
C MET A 239 12.86 4.97 3.50
N MET A 240 13.25 5.94 4.32
CA MET A 240 14.63 6.23 4.66
C MET A 240 14.73 6.67 6.11
N PHE A 241 15.76 6.21 6.82
CA PHE A 241 16.11 6.81 8.11
C PHE A 241 16.83 8.15 7.89
N THR A 242 16.50 9.14 8.71
CA THR A 242 17.18 10.45 8.65
C THR A 242 18.66 10.36 9.01
N SER A 243 19.04 9.36 9.81
CA SER A 243 20.43 9.02 10.14
C SER A 243 21.24 8.49 8.94
N ASP A 244 20.57 7.91 7.93
CA ASP A 244 21.21 7.39 6.72
C ASP A 244 21.45 8.47 5.64
N ILE A 245 21.01 9.71 5.88
CA ILE A 245 21.26 10.84 4.99
C ILE A 245 22.73 11.26 5.11
N LEU A 246 23.53 10.85 4.13
CA LEU A 246 24.96 11.15 4.07
C LEU A 246 25.27 12.65 3.87
N ASP A 247 24.60 13.28 2.91
CA ASP A 247 24.77 14.69 2.57
C ASP A 247 23.43 15.41 2.73
N ARG A 248 23.30 16.12 3.84
CA ARG A 248 22.07 16.83 4.23
C ARG A 248 21.79 18.04 3.36
N ASP A 249 22.84 18.65 2.78
CA ASP A 249 22.70 19.79 1.89
C ASP A 249 22.22 19.33 0.52
N ARG A 250 22.85 18.29 -0.03
CA ARG A 250 22.38 17.67 -1.28
C ARG A 250 20.96 17.12 -1.14
N PHE A 251 20.62 16.47 -0.03
CA PHE A 251 19.26 16.00 0.23
C PHE A 251 18.25 17.15 0.27
N TRP A 252 18.62 18.29 0.83
CA TRP A 252 17.76 19.46 0.80
C TRP A 252 17.50 19.94 -0.63
N GLU A 253 18.56 20.07 -1.44
CA GLU A 253 18.46 20.57 -2.81
C GLU A 253 17.75 19.60 -3.77
N GLU A 254 18.00 18.30 -3.65
CA GLU A 254 17.52 17.28 -4.61
C GLU A 254 16.19 16.63 -4.19
N GLU A 255 15.87 16.57 -2.89
CA GLU A 255 14.68 15.85 -2.38
C GLU A 255 13.70 16.79 -1.68
N MET A 256 14.14 17.54 -0.67
CA MET A 256 13.23 18.40 0.11
C MET A 256 12.61 19.51 -0.73
N LYS A 257 13.38 20.17 -1.60
CA LYS A 257 12.88 21.20 -2.52
C LYS A 257 11.90 20.66 -3.57
N GLU A 258 11.81 19.34 -3.74
CA GLU A 258 10.88 18.68 -4.66
C GLU A 258 9.56 18.23 -4.00
N VAL A 259 9.39 18.53 -2.69
CA VAL A 259 8.13 18.33 -1.97
C VAL A 259 6.98 19.06 -2.68
N ASN A 260 5.85 18.36 -2.87
CA ASN A 260 4.66 18.76 -3.63
C ASN A 260 4.85 18.94 -5.15
N LYS A 261 6.04 18.67 -5.70
CA LYS A 261 6.32 18.74 -7.15
C LYS A 261 6.45 17.35 -7.77
N HIS A 262 7.39 16.57 -7.26
CA HIS A 262 7.70 15.22 -7.73
C HIS A 262 7.84 14.22 -6.57
N THR A 263 7.93 14.74 -5.34
CA THR A 263 8.03 13.95 -4.12
C THR A 263 6.93 14.39 -3.16
N LEU A 264 6.19 13.44 -2.64
CA LEU A 264 5.23 13.62 -1.56
C LEU A 264 5.82 12.97 -0.31
N MET A 265 5.72 13.62 0.84
CA MET A 265 6.49 13.21 2.01
C MET A 265 5.67 13.24 3.29
N GLY A 266 5.81 12.17 4.08
CA GLY A 266 5.49 12.13 5.49
C GLY A 266 6.76 11.92 6.32
N CYS A 267 6.62 12.02 7.63
CA CYS A 267 7.69 11.71 8.56
C CYS A 267 7.11 11.08 9.83
N SER A 268 7.94 10.35 10.56
CA SER A 268 7.54 9.71 11.80
C SER A 268 8.71 9.60 12.76
N ILE A 269 8.38 9.37 14.04
CA ILE A 269 9.33 9.11 15.11
C ILE A 269 9.10 7.70 15.63
N GLY A 270 10.16 6.89 15.65
CA GLY A 270 10.16 5.57 16.29
C GLY A 270 10.00 5.63 17.81
N PHE A 271 9.59 4.52 18.42
CA PHE A 271 9.25 4.44 19.85
C PHE A 271 10.44 4.58 20.82
N GLU A 272 11.67 4.44 20.33
CA GLU A 272 12.89 4.41 21.15
C GLU A 272 13.46 5.79 21.49
N GLU A 273 12.90 6.87 20.92
CA GLU A 273 13.39 8.23 21.17
C GLU A 273 12.99 8.71 22.58
N GLU A 274 13.98 9.18 23.33
CA GLU A 274 13.76 9.69 24.69
C GLU A 274 12.97 11.01 24.66
N ASN A 275 11.66 10.90 24.95
CA ASN A 275 10.79 12.01 25.33
C ASN A 275 10.63 13.13 24.27
N PRO A 276 10.29 12.83 23.00
CA PRO A 276 9.98 13.83 21.99
C PRO A 276 8.74 14.68 22.34
N GLU A 277 7.89 14.18 23.24
CA GLU A 277 6.71 14.90 23.74
C GLU A 277 7.11 16.21 24.47
N LYS A 278 8.31 16.29 25.05
CA LYS A 278 8.87 17.55 25.57
C LYS A 278 8.96 18.63 24.52
N HIS A 279 9.07 18.25 23.25
CA HIS A 279 9.14 19.14 22.12
C HIS A 279 7.80 19.35 21.40
N GLY A 280 6.71 18.80 21.96
CA GLY A 280 5.39 18.84 21.33
C GLY A 280 5.23 17.87 20.15
N ILE A 281 6.07 16.84 20.06
CA ILE A 281 6.00 15.81 19.00
C ILE A 281 5.72 14.44 19.61
N GLN A 282 4.83 13.67 18.99
CA GLN A 282 4.36 12.38 19.47
C GLN A 282 5.18 11.23 18.87
N SER A 283 5.69 10.33 19.72
CA SER A 283 6.30 9.06 19.27
C SER A 283 5.27 8.09 18.72
N GLY A 284 5.67 7.22 17.79
CA GLY A 284 4.78 6.19 17.24
C GLY A 284 3.67 6.77 16.37
N HIS A 285 3.84 7.99 15.86
CA HIS A 285 2.82 8.75 15.17
C HIS A 285 3.32 9.30 13.83
N ALA A 286 2.43 9.32 12.85
CA ALA A 286 2.70 9.81 11.51
C ALA A 286 2.40 11.31 11.37
N TYR A 287 3.30 12.03 10.70
CA TYR A 287 3.19 13.45 10.39
C TYR A 287 3.29 13.66 8.88
N SER A 288 2.71 14.76 8.40
CA SER A 288 2.76 15.16 6.98
C SER A 288 3.80 16.25 6.78
N VAL A 289 4.62 16.16 5.74
CA VAL A 289 5.47 17.27 5.29
C VAL A 289 4.69 18.06 4.25
N LEU A 290 4.21 19.24 4.62
CA LEU A 290 3.34 20.06 3.79
C LEU A 290 4.11 21.02 2.88
N ASN A 291 5.26 21.52 3.30
CA ASN A 291 6.04 22.46 2.49
C ASN A 291 7.48 22.59 3.01
N VAL A 292 8.34 23.22 2.21
CA VAL A 292 9.70 23.61 2.61
C VAL A 292 9.98 25.03 2.16
N ALA A 293 10.82 25.75 2.90
CA ALA A 293 11.19 27.12 2.56
C ALA A 293 12.63 27.46 3.00
N GLU A 294 13.24 28.40 2.30
CA GLU A 294 14.44 29.10 2.75
C GLU A 294 14.04 30.55 3.09
N TYR A 295 14.22 30.94 4.34
CA TYR A 295 13.89 32.28 4.80
C TYR A 295 15.03 32.84 5.64
N GLN A 296 15.56 34.00 5.24
CA GLN A 296 16.69 34.68 5.90
C GLN A 296 17.91 33.76 6.16
N GLY A 297 18.18 32.82 5.25
CA GLY A 297 19.29 31.87 5.35
C GLY A 297 19.01 30.64 6.23
N GLU A 298 17.82 30.53 6.84
CA GLU A 298 17.37 29.32 7.51
C GLU A 298 16.53 28.43 6.57
N ARG A 299 16.76 27.12 6.64
CA ARG A 299 15.97 26.09 5.95
C ARG A 299 14.88 25.59 6.89
N LEU A 300 13.63 25.71 6.47
CA LEU A 300 12.44 25.43 7.29
C LEU A 300 11.55 24.38 6.64
N VAL A 301 11.02 23.47 7.46
CA VAL A 301 10.08 22.42 7.05
C VAL A 301 8.74 22.70 7.70
N HIS A 302 7.67 22.70 6.89
CA HIS A 302 6.30 22.84 7.35
C HIS A 302 5.70 21.45 7.55
N VAL A 303 5.38 21.11 8.79
CA VAL A 303 4.93 19.77 9.20
C VAL A 303 3.52 19.87 9.76
N ARG A 304 2.73 18.79 9.64
CA ARG A 304 1.39 18.71 10.20
C ARG A 304 1.14 17.43 10.98
N ASN A 305 0.60 17.59 12.19
CA ASN A 305 0.01 16.55 13.01
C ASN A 305 -1.42 16.23 12.52
N PRO A 306 -1.75 14.98 12.12
CA PRO A 306 -3.09 14.60 11.66
C PRO A 306 -4.18 14.68 12.73
N TRP A 307 -3.83 14.85 14.01
CA TRP A 307 -4.80 15.13 15.08
C TRP A 307 -5.42 16.52 15.00
N GLY A 308 -4.82 17.43 14.21
CA GLY A 308 -5.26 18.82 14.11
C GLY A 308 -5.01 19.64 15.38
N LYS A 309 -4.02 19.21 16.18
CA LYS A 309 -3.58 19.82 17.45
C LYS A 309 -2.24 19.23 17.87
N ILE A 310 -1.62 19.79 18.91
CA ILE A 310 -0.34 19.36 19.49
C ILE A 310 0.79 19.56 18.48
N GLU A 311 1.58 20.60 18.73
CA GLU A 311 2.52 21.18 17.79
C GLU A 311 3.90 21.34 18.42
N TRP A 312 4.90 21.45 17.56
CA TRP A 312 6.27 21.80 17.90
C TRP A 312 6.33 23.06 18.78
N ASN A 313 7.17 23.03 19.82
CA ASN A 313 7.30 24.13 20.79
C ASN A 313 8.68 24.80 20.82
N GLY A 314 9.52 24.57 19.79
CA GLY A 314 10.85 25.17 19.67
C GLY A 314 10.88 26.34 18.67
N ASP A 315 12.06 26.62 18.10
CA ASP A 315 12.23 27.67 17.09
C ASP A 315 11.21 27.52 15.94
N TRP A 316 10.56 28.61 15.53
CA TRP A 316 9.51 28.63 14.49
C TRP A 316 8.19 27.92 14.84
N SER A 317 7.99 27.47 16.08
CA SER A 317 6.65 27.19 16.61
C SER A 317 5.74 28.41 16.51
N ASP A 318 4.43 28.23 16.59
CA ASP A 318 3.43 29.31 16.61
C ASP A 318 3.76 30.43 17.62
N GLN A 319 4.26 30.07 18.80
CA GLN A 319 4.63 31.01 19.87
C GLN A 319 6.07 31.54 19.79
N SER A 320 6.80 31.26 18.71
CA SER A 320 8.21 31.64 18.58
C SER A 320 8.38 33.13 18.33
N GLU A 321 9.28 33.78 19.08
CA GLU A 321 9.64 35.19 18.88
C GLU A 321 10.30 35.47 17.52
N LYS A 322 10.67 34.43 16.76
CA LYS A 322 11.22 34.56 15.41
C LYS A 322 10.20 35.02 14.38
N TRP A 323 8.91 34.89 14.66
CA TRP A 323 7.86 35.33 13.74
C TRP A 323 7.80 36.86 13.64
N THR A 324 7.96 37.36 12.42
CA THR A 324 7.71 38.76 12.06
C THR A 324 6.49 38.86 11.14
N PRO A 325 5.86 40.03 10.98
CA PRO A 325 4.77 40.21 10.02
C PRO A 325 5.15 39.80 8.58
N GLU A 326 6.41 40.03 8.20
CA GLU A 326 6.96 39.60 6.91
C GLU A 326 7.08 38.07 6.83
N ALA A 327 7.52 37.41 7.89
CA ALA A 327 7.67 35.96 7.95
C ALA A 327 6.30 35.25 7.88
N PHE A 328 5.29 35.75 8.62
CA PHE A 328 3.92 35.21 8.56
C PHE A 328 3.36 35.23 7.14
N GLU A 329 3.51 36.36 6.43
CA GLU A 329 3.05 36.50 5.05
C GLU A 329 3.86 35.61 4.09
N THR A 330 5.18 35.60 4.22
CA THR A 330 6.08 34.87 3.30
C THR A 330 5.92 33.37 3.42
N LEU A 331 5.85 32.86 4.65
CA LEU A 331 5.72 31.42 4.94
C LEU A 331 4.25 30.97 4.98
N LYS A 332 3.29 31.90 4.84
CA LYS A 332 1.84 31.65 4.88
C LYS A 332 1.43 30.86 6.13
N HIS A 333 1.98 31.25 7.28
CA HIS A 333 1.69 30.63 8.55
C HIS A 333 0.56 31.39 9.27
N GLU A 334 -0.26 30.67 10.02
CA GLU A 334 -1.32 31.21 10.86
C GLU A 334 -1.08 30.73 12.29
N ASP A 335 -1.14 31.64 13.28
CA ASP A 335 -1.00 31.31 14.71
C ASP A 335 -2.32 30.68 15.21
N LYS A 336 -2.40 29.35 15.10
CA LYS A 336 -3.58 28.55 15.41
C LYS A 336 -3.16 27.13 15.75
N ASN A 337 -3.72 26.60 16.84
CA ASN A 337 -3.58 25.18 17.20
C ASN A 337 -4.40 24.29 16.23
N ASP A 338 -3.87 24.07 15.03
CA ASP A 338 -4.45 23.30 13.92
C ASP A 338 -3.58 22.08 13.53
N GLY A 339 -2.53 21.83 14.31
CA GLY A 339 -1.54 20.77 14.14
C GLY A 339 -0.41 21.13 13.18
N ARG A 340 -0.37 22.33 12.58
CA ARG A 340 0.65 22.74 11.62
C ARG A 340 1.71 23.61 12.28
N PHE A 341 2.97 23.36 11.94
CA PHE A 341 4.07 24.16 12.48
C PHE A 341 5.24 24.18 11.52
N TRP A 342 5.99 25.28 11.54
CA TRP A 342 7.29 25.35 10.90
C TRP A 342 8.37 24.95 11.90
N MET A 343 9.42 24.29 11.41
CA MET A 343 10.59 23.97 12.22
C MET A 343 11.88 24.03 11.40
N PRO A 344 13.04 24.30 12.03
CA PRO A 344 14.33 24.22 11.36
C PRO A 344 14.60 22.82 10.80
N TYR A 345 15.12 22.75 9.57
CA TYR A 345 15.51 21.48 8.93
C TYR A 345 16.52 20.67 9.76
N LYS A 346 17.42 21.34 10.48
CA LYS A 346 18.36 20.69 11.41
C LYS A 346 17.64 19.93 12.54
N ASP A 347 16.54 20.48 13.05
CA ASP A 347 15.78 19.91 14.14
C ASP A 347 14.85 18.83 13.59
N PHE A 348 14.29 19.04 12.40
CA PHE A 348 13.53 18.04 11.66
C PHE A 348 14.32 16.74 11.51
N LEU A 349 15.56 16.80 11.00
CA LEU A 349 16.42 15.62 10.83
C LEU A 349 16.89 14.98 12.14
N ARG A 350 16.87 15.73 13.25
CA ARG A 350 17.28 15.23 14.58
C ARG A 350 16.13 14.52 15.28
N ILE A 351 14.91 15.01 15.09
CA ILE A 351 13.72 14.57 15.84
C ILE A 351 12.97 13.50 15.07
N PHE A 352 12.72 13.71 13.77
CA PHE A 352 12.11 12.69 12.93
C PHE A 352 13.16 11.68 12.53
N THR A 353 12.93 10.42 12.88
CA THR A 353 13.88 9.33 12.60
C THR A 353 13.63 8.68 11.25
N THR A 354 12.40 8.79 10.73
CA THR A 354 11.99 8.16 9.49
C THR A 354 11.34 9.15 8.54
N LEU A 355 11.72 9.09 7.27
CA LEU A 355 11.09 9.81 6.15
C LEU A 355 10.35 8.82 5.27
N ASP A 356 9.06 9.10 5.10
CA ASP A 356 8.14 8.40 4.22
C ASP A 356 8.06 9.17 2.90
N ARG A 357 8.61 8.64 1.81
CA ARG A 357 8.64 9.32 0.51
C ARG A 357 7.80 8.58 -0.51
N CYS A 358 7.03 9.31 -1.30
CA CYS A 358 6.36 8.77 -2.46
C CYS A 358 6.70 9.62 -3.69
N HIS A 359 7.39 9.03 -4.65
CA HIS A 359 7.66 9.70 -5.92
C HIS A 359 6.43 9.58 -6.82
N VAL A 360 5.98 10.71 -7.33
CA VAL A 360 4.80 10.84 -8.19
C VAL A 360 5.22 11.15 -9.61
N PHE A 361 4.40 10.72 -10.57
CA PHE A 361 4.72 10.79 -12.00
C PHE A 361 3.68 11.62 -12.73
N ASP A 362 4.16 12.42 -13.69
CA ASP A 362 3.31 13.15 -14.62
C ASP A 362 3.04 12.33 -15.90
N ALA A 363 2.37 12.95 -16.87
CA ALA A 363 2.00 12.31 -18.14
C ALA A 363 3.18 11.94 -19.06
N THR A 364 4.42 12.36 -18.73
CA THR A 364 5.63 12.00 -19.51
C THR A 364 6.14 10.60 -19.17
N TRP A 365 5.64 10.01 -18.09
CA TRP A 365 6.02 8.66 -17.66
C TRP A 365 5.04 7.61 -18.17
N SER A 366 5.59 6.47 -18.58
CA SER A 366 4.84 5.24 -18.83
C SER A 366 5.15 4.20 -17.77
N VAL A 367 4.20 3.27 -17.55
CA VAL A 367 4.39 2.13 -16.66
C VAL A 367 4.01 0.83 -17.36
N ALA A 368 4.89 -0.16 -17.26
CA ALA A 368 4.60 -1.55 -17.61
C ALA A 368 4.58 -2.40 -16.34
N SER A 369 3.61 -3.31 -16.20
CA SER A 369 3.48 -4.17 -15.02
C SER A 369 3.29 -5.65 -15.40
N SER A 370 3.81 -6.55 -14.58
CA SER A 370 3.62 -7.99 -14.73
C SER A 370 3.70 -8.69 -13.39
N TRP A 371 2.81 -9.66 -13.16
CA TRP A 371 2.76 -10.48 -11.95
C TRP A 371 3.06 -11.95 -12.27
N ILE A 372 3.86 -12.61 -11.43
CA ILE A 372 4.16 -14.04 -11.57
C ILE A 372 4.03 -14.77 -10.23
N PRO A 373 3.69 -16.07 -10.24
CA PRO A 373 3.95 -16.94 -9.11
C PRO A 373 5.46 -17.15 -8.96
N TYR A 374 5.95 -17.08 -7.72
CA TYR A 374 7.36 -17.14 -7.36
C TYR A 374 7.55 -18.10 -6.18
N ASN A 375 8.43 -19.10 -6.32
CA ASN A 375 8.64 -20.10 -5.28
C ASN A 375 9.77 -19.69 -4.32
N VAL A 376 9.44 -19.58 -3.03
CA VAL A 376 10.36 -19.30 -1.93
C VAL A 376 10.74 -20.62 -1.25
N SER A 377 11.55 -21.40 -1.95
CA SER A 377 12.20 -22.63 -1.47
C SER A 377 13.70 -22.47 -1.78
N PRO A 378 14.68 -23.31 -1.34
CA PRO A 378 16.14 -23.03 -1.47
C PRO A 378 16.67 -22.74 -2.89
N ARG A 379 15.78 -22.74 -3.90
CA ARG A 379 16.01 -22.41 -5.30
C ARG A 379 14.96 -21.40 -5.75
N SER A 380 15.23 -20.11 -5.55
CA SER A 380 14.53 -18.97 -6.17
C SER A 380 14.25 -19.24 -7.65
N SER A 381 13.00 -19.16 -8.08
CA SER A 381 12.60 -19.44 -9.46
C SER A 381 11.72 -18.33 -10.04
N GLY A 382 12.10 -17.82 -11.19
CA GLY A 382 11.37 -16.77 -11.90
C GLY A 382 12.22 -15.52 -12.09
N HIS A 383 11.93 -14.78 -13.15
CA HIS A 383 12.57 -13.51 -13.47
C HIS A 383 11.62 -12.69 -14.35
N TYR A 384 12.01 -11.46 -14.61
CA TYR A 384 11.33 -10.60 -15.56
C TYR A 384 12.30 -10.14 -16.63
N GLU A 385 11.79 -9.95 -17.84
CA GLU A 385 12.52 -9.34 -18.94
C GLU A 385 11.78 -8.10 -19.40
N PHE A 386 12.51 -7.00 -19.59
CA PHE A 386 11.94 -5.78 -20.16
C PHE A 386 12.86 -5.19 -21.22
N GLU A 387 12.25 -4.48 -22.18
CA GLU A 387 12.97 -3.81 -23.25
C GLU A 387 12.60 -2.33 -23.29
N LEU A 388 13.60 -1.46 -23.23
CA LEU A 388 13.45 -0.03 -23.40
C LEU A 388 13.65 0.37 -24.84
N THR A 389 12.67 1.09 -25.38
CA THR A 389 12.72 1.63 -26.75
C THR A 389 13.70 2.79 -26.90
N LYS A 390 13.98 3.53 -25.82
CA LYS A 390 14.90 4.68 -25.78
C LYS A 390 15.67 4.74 -24.47
N THR A 391 16.82 5.41 -24.49
CA THR A 391 17.54 5.79 -23.26
C THR A 391 16.62 6.67 -22.40
N SER A 392 16.44 6.32 -21.13
CA SER A 392 15.40 6.91 -20.29
C SER A 392 15.79 6.88 -18.81
N LYS A 393 15.24 7.82 -18.03
CA LYS A 393 15.18 7.67 -16.57
C LYS A 393 14.15 6.57 -16.27
N THR A 394 14.57 5.55 -15.53
CA THR A 394 13.77 4.35 -15.29
C THR A 394 13.72 4.05 -13.80
N VAL A 395 12.52 3.75 -13.30
CA VAL A 395 12.32 3.26 -11.94
C VAL A 395 11.78 1.84 -12.02
N ILE A 396 12.44 0.90 -11.33
CA ILE A 396 12.03 -0.50 -11.28
C ILE A 396 11.52 -0.77 -9.88
N VAL A 397 10.32 -1.32 -9.76
CA VAL A 397 9.67 -1.64 -8.48
C VAL A 397 9.29 -3.10 -8.46
N LEU A 398 9.75 -3.83 -7.46
CA LEU A 398 9.29 -5.17 -7.14
C LEU A 398 8.38 -5.10 -5.92
N SER A 399 7.16 -5.63 -6.05
CA SER A 399 6.12 -5.59 -5.03
C SER A 399 5.63 -7.00 -4.72
N GLN A 400 5.20 -7.20 -3.47
CA GLN A 400 4.33 -8.31 -3.08
C GLN A 400 2.93 -7.76 -2.79
N PRO A 401 1.87 -8.61 -2.79
CA PRO A 401 0.53 -8.17 -2.45
C PRO A 401 0.48 -7.56 -1.06
N ASP A 402 -0.37 -6.56 -0.89
CA ASP A 402 -0.64 -5.98 0.42
C ASP A 402 -1.24 -7.03 1.37
N THR A 403 -0.55 -7.27 2.48
CA THR A 403 -0.92 -8.28 3.48
C THR A 403 -1.96 -7.78 4.48
N ARG A 404 -2.24 -6.47 4.55
CA ARG A 404 -3.23 -5.89 5.50
C ARG A 404 -4.61 -6.53 5.36
N TYR A 405 -5.07 -6.72 4.11
CA TYR A 405 -6.34 -7.39 3.81
C TYR A 405 -6.42 -8.83 4.33
N TYR A 406 -5.26 -9.46 4.54
CA TYR A 406 -5.12 -10.85 4.91
C TYR A 406 -4.59 -10.97 6.33
N GLY A 407 -4.79 -10.02 7.25
CA GLY A 407 -4.23 -10.09 8.62
C GLY A 407 -4.45 -11.43 9.32
N SER A 408 -5.68 -11.95 9.31
CA SER A 408 -6.07 -13.31 9.79
C SER A 408 -5.48 -14.49 9.02
N PHE A 409 -4.82 -14.20 7.92
CA PHE A 409 -4.34 -15.11 6.91
C PHE A 409 -2.86 -14.87 6.59
N SER A 410 -2.18 -13.97 7.30
CA SER A 410 -0.78 -13.67 7.10
C SER A 410 0.04 -14.95 7.32
N SER A 411 1.13 -15.11 6.57
CA SER A 411 2.05 -16.21 6.83
C SER A 411 2.70 -16.01 8.19
N ASP A 412 3.08 -17.09 8.87
CA ASP A 412 3.99 -17.08 10.03
C ASP A 412 5.42 -16.59 9.67
N PHE A 413 5.54 -15.91 8.54
CA PHE A 413 6.78 -15.49 7.94
C PHE A 413 6.62 -14.13 7.29
N ASP A 414 7.66 -13.34 7.44
CA ASP A 414 7.85 -12.10 6.72
C ASP A 414 8.75 -12.31 5.51
N ASN A 415 8.40 -11.67 4.39
CA ASN A 415 9.17 -11.71 3.16
C ASN A 415 9.86 -10.36 2.93
N THR A 416 11.18 -10.37 2.93
CA THR A 416 12.02 -9.21 2.59
C THR A 416 12.41 -9.29 1.12
N LEU A 417 11.98 -8.30 0.34
CA LEU A 417 12.20 -8.23 -1.09
C LEU A 417 13.53 -7.59 -1.46
N SER A 418 14.16 -8.12 -2.49
CA SER A 418 15.32 -7.54 -3.18
C SER A 418 15.36 -8.01 -4.62
N PHE A 419 16.11 -7.34 -5.49
CA PHE A 419 16.32 -7.81 -6.86
C PHE A 419 17.62 -7.32 -7.45
N HIS A 420 18.05 -8.00 -8.51
CA HIS A 420 19.19 -7.62 -9.33
C HIS A 420 18.75 -7.33 -10.75
N VAL A 421 19.33 -6.29 -11.35
CA VAL A 421 19.11 -5.91 -12.76
C VAL A 421 20.36 -6.27 -13.55
N TYR A 422 20.19 -6.96 -14.67
CA TYR A 422 21.24 -7.35 -15.60
C TYR A 422 20.98 -6.75 -16.98
N ASP A 423 22.04 -6.39 -17.69
CA ASP A 423 21.97 -6.00 -19.10
C ASP A 423 21.84 -7.23 -20.03
N ASP A 424 21.69 -6.98 -21.33
CA ASP A 424 21.60 -7.98 -22.39
C ASP A 424 22.82 -8.91 -22.51
N LYS A 425 23.97 -8.51 -21.93
CA LYS A 425 25.21 -9.28 -21.87
C LYS A 425 25.35 -10.07 -20.57
N GLY A 426 24.39 -9.96 -19.65
CA GLY A 426 24.42 -10.61 -18.34
C GLY A 426 25.31 -9.90 -17.32
N ASN A 427 25.73 -8.65 -17.56
CA ASN A 427 26.44 -7.86 -16.57
C ASN A 427 25.46 -7.30 -15.55
N LEU A 428 25.84 -7.35 -14.27
CA LEU A 428 25.06 -6.75 -13.20
C LEU A 428 25.09 -5.22 -13.30
N VAL A 429 23.92 -4.61 -13.50
CA VAL A 429 23.71 -3.17 -13.57
C VAL A 429 23.43 -2.58 -12.19
N LYS A 430 22.53 -3.21 -11.43
CA LYS A 430 22.10 -2.69 -10.11
C LYS A 430 21.64 -3.80 -9.18
N ARG A 431 21.83 -3.57 -7.88
CA ARG A 431 21.16 -4.31 -6.81
C ARG A 431 20.20 -3.37 -6.08
N ALA A 432 18.96 -3.80 -5.89
CA ALA A 432 17.97 -3.11 -5.09
C ALA A 432 17.66 -3.95 -3.85
N LYS A 433 17.62 -3.29 -2.69
CA LYS A 433 17.37 -3.91 -1.39
C LYS A 433 16.54 -2.94 -0.55
N ILE A 434 15.72 -3.49 0.33
CA ILE A 434 15.05 -2.73 1.38
C ILE A 434 16.10 -2.35 2.43
N PHE A 435 16.13 -1.07 2.79
CA PHE A 435 17.00 -0.56 3.86
C PHE A 435 16.25 -0.43 5.19
N VAL A 436 14.95 -0.13 5.13
CA VAL A 436 14.09 -0.03 6.32
C VAL A 436 13.28 -1.31 6.44
N PRO A 437 13.62 -2.22 7.38
CA PRO A 437 13.12 -3.59 7.39
C PRO A 437 11.60 -3.70 7.59
N TYR A 438 10.95 -2.65 8.11
CA TYR A 438 9.51 -2.68 8.40
C TYR A 438 8.63 -2.36 7.18
N SER A 439 9.15 -1.66 6.15
CA SER A 439 8.42 -1.40 4.91
C SER A 439 8.67 -2.52 3.89
N LYS A 440 7.93 -3.63 4.04
CA LYS A 440 8.15 -4.86 3.28
C LYS A 440 7.35 -4.94 1.96
N ARG A 441 6.38 -4.04 1.75
CA ARG A 441 5.43 -4.09 0.62
C ARG A 441 6.13 -4.04 -0.74
N SER A 442 7.14 -3.19 -0.90
CA SER A 442 7.87 -3.07 -2.15
C SER A 442 9.33 -2.65 -1.96
N VAL A 443 10.13 -2.90 -2.98
CA VAL A 443 11.51 -2.42 -3.11
C VAL A 443 11.67 -1.81 -4.49
N ASN A 444 12.39 -0.70 -4.58
CA ASN A 444 12.60 0.00 -5.84
C ASN A 444 14.04 0.46 -6.04
N CYS A 445 14.39 0.81 -7.28
CA CYS A 445 15.59 1.56 -7.59
C CYS A 445 15.40 2.47 -8.80
N GLU A 446 16.03 3.66 -8.74
CA GLU A 446 16.10 4.59 -9.86
C GLU A 446 17.41 4.45 -10.64
N LEU A 447 17.32 4.49 -11.96
CA LEU A 447 18.41 4.28 -12.89
C LEU A 447 18.27 5.19 -14.12
N HIS A 448 19.37 5.43 -14.82
CA HIS A 448 19.35 5.97 -16.17
C HIS A 448 19.85 4.88 -17.12
N LEU A 449 18.92 4.24 -17.84
CA LEU A 449 19.20 3.07 -18.66
C LEU A 449 19.24 3.44 -20.14
N LYS A 450 20.09 2.75 -20.90
CA LYS A 450 20.13 2.88 -22.36
C LYS A 450 18.97 2.10 -22.97
N ALA A 451 18.62 2.41 -24.22
CA ALA A 451 17.75 1.54 -25.00
C ALA A 451 18.35 0.12 -25.07
N GLY A 452 17.52 -0.91 -24.91
CA GLY A 452 17.95 -2.30 -24.91
C GLY A 452 17.16 -3.18 -23.95
N LYS A 453 17.57 -4.46 -23.89
CA LYS A 453 16.95 -5.50 -23.07
C LYS A 453 17.63 -5.64 -21.72
N TYR A 454 16.84 -5.91 -20.71
CA TYR A 454 17.27 -6.07 -19.33
C TYR A 454 16.54 -7.23 -18.67
N THR A 455 17.23 -7.91 -17.76
CA THR A 455 16.67 -9.00 -16.95
C THR A 455 16.66 -8.59 -15.49
N VAL A 456 15.51 -8.74 -14.83
CA VAL A 456 15.34 -8.51 -13.39
C VAL A 456 15.16 -9.84 -12.69
N ILE A 457 16.05 -10.17 -11.75
CA ILE A 457 16.00 -11.39 -10.96
C ILE A 457 15.60 -11.04 -9.53
N PRO A 458 14.39 -11.42 -9.08
CA PRO A 458 13.98 -11.28 -7.70
C PRO A 458 14.80 -12.15 -6.75
N HIS A 459 14.93 -11.68 -5.52
CA HIS A 459 15.50 -12.42 -4.41
C HIS A 459 14.66 -12.11 -3.16
N VAL A 460 14.04 -13.14 -2.60
CA VAL A 460 13.16 -13.03 -1.42
C VAL A 460 13.83 -13.76 -0.26
N ILE A 461 14.05 -13.03 0.83
CA ILE A 461 14.44 -13.61 2.11
C ILE A 461 13.16 -13.81 2.91
N ARG A 462 12.99 -14.99 3.49
CA ARG A 462 11.82 -15.33 4.30
C ARG A 462 12.27 -15.66 5.71
N GLU A 463 11.71 -14.96 6.68
CA GLU A 463 12.06 -15.07 8.11
C GLU A 463 10.78 -15.34 8.90
N PRO A 464 10.80 -16.19 9.94
CA PRO A 464 9.64 -16.34 10.83
C PRO A 464 9.23 -14.98 11.39
N THR A 465 7.92 -14.71 11.47
CA THR A 465 7.41 -13.47 12.05
C THR A 465 7.68 -13.48 13.56
N ASP A 466 8.43 -12.50 14.07
CA ASP A 466 8.65 -12.33 15.52
C ASP A 466 7.34 -11.87 16.16
N ILE A 467 6.69 -12.73 16.94
CA ILE A 467 5.43 -12.46 17.65
C ILE A 467 5.66 -11.57 18.90
N THR A 468 6.78 -10.86 19.02
CA THR A 468 7.18 -10.18 20.27
C THR A 468 6.93 -8.67 20.31
N HIS A 469 6.26 -8.06 19.33
CA HIS A 469 5.91 -6.63 19.38
C HIS A 469 4.43 -6.38 19.11
N GLY A 470 3.59 -6.95 19.96
CA GLY A 470 2.14 -6.76 19.93
C GLY A 470 1.47 -7.22 21.22
N SER A 471 1.93 -6.73 22.36
CA SER A 471 1.15 -6.78 23.59
C SER A 471 1.53 -5.60 24.47
N ASP A 472 0.76 -4.52 24.36
CA ASP A 472 0.56 -3.59 25.47
C ASP A 472 -0.02 -4.40 26.62
N GLY A 473 0.82 -4.66 27.61
CA GLY A 473 0.45 -5.28 28.87
C GLY A 473 1.22 -4.58 29.97
N ASP A 474 0.57 -3.60 30.60
CA ASP A 474 0.91 -3.17 31.95
C ASP A 474 0.80 -4.39 32.87
N ASP A 475 1.91 -5.08 33.09
CA ASP A 475 2.08 -5.95 34.25
C ASP A 475 3.27 -5.43 35.06
N GLU A 476 2.94 -4.58 36.04
CA GLU A 476 3.72 -4.51 37.26
C GLU A 476 3.73 -5.89 37.91
N GLU A 477 4.80 -6.67 37.78
CA GLU A 477 5.29 -7.43 38.92
C GLU A 477 6.78 -7.81 38.84
N GLU A 478 7.38 -7.70 40.00
CA GLU A 478 8.77 -7.77 40.38
C GLU A 478 9.45 -9.13 40.16
N ASN A 479 10.78 -9.08 39.97
CA ASN A 479 11.77 -10.10 40.34
C ASN A 479 11.80 -11.44 39.56
N ALA A 480 12.76 -11.56 38.63
CA ALA A 480 13.68 -12.72 38.60
C ALA A 480 14.93 -12.50 37.72
N VAL A 481 16.05 -12.18 38.37
CA VAL A 481 17.41 -12.72 38.15
C VAL A 481 17.82 -13.10 36.71
N ARG A 482 18.69 -12.28 36.11
CA ARG A 482 19.57 -12.70 35.00
C ARG A 482 20.49 -13.85 35.45
N PRO A 483 20.71 -14.89 34.62
CA PRO A 483 21.94 -15.66 34.75
C PRO A 483 22.87 -15.48 33.55
N ALA A 484 24.13 -15.30 33.93
CA ALA A 484 25.31 -15.27 33.09
C ALA A 484 25.50 -16.57 32.28
N THR A 485 26.30 -16.43 31.24
CA THR A 485 26.96 -17.48 30.48
C THR A 485 27.56 -18.57 31.38
N ARG A 486 27.23 -19.84 31.08
CA ARG A 486 28.18 -20.97 31.19
C ARG A 486 27.66 -22.23 30.49
N ASP A 487 28.58 -22.77 29.70
CA ASP A 487 28.62 -24.07 29.07
C ASP A 487 28.27 -25.21 30.06
N ASN A 488 27.37 -26.12 29.65
CA ASN A 488 27.36 -27.54 30.02
C ASN A 488 26.20 -28.26 29.33
N GLY A 489 26.53 -29.29 28.55
CA GLY A 489 25.61 -30.02 27.69
C GLY A 489 24.40 -30.63 28.40
N VAL A 490 23.22 -30.33 27.85
CA VAL A 490 21.99 -31.11 28.04
C VAL A 490 21.30 -31.19 26.67
N LYS A 491 21.00 -32.42 26.22
CA LYS A 491 20.21 -32.69 25.02
C LYS A 491 18.83 -32.02 25.14
N VAL A 492 18.52 -31.07 24.25
CA VAL A 492 17.13 -30.63 24.04
C VAL A 492 16.48 -31.64 23.10
N VAL A 493 15.48 -32.35 23.62
CA VAL A 493 14.54 -33.14 22.82
C VAL A 493 13.58 -32.13 22.18
N VAL A 494 13.60 -32.05 20.85
CA VAL A 494 12.60 -31.32 20.07
C VAL A 494 11.35 -32.18 20.04
N GLU A 495 10.33 -31.84 20.84
CA GLU A 495 9.00 -32.39 20.68
C GLU A 495 8.37 -31.75 19.42
N GLN A 496 8.15 -32.56 18.39
CA GLN A 496 7.34 -32.19 17.24
C GLN A 496 5.89 -31.99 17.69
N VAL A 497 5.44 -30.74 17.71
CA VAL A 497 4.02 -30.41 17.85
C VAL A 497 3.31 -30.86 16.56
N LYS A 498 2.46 -31.89 16.66
CA LYS A 498 1.56 -32.29 15.57
C LYS A 498 0.53 -31.19 15.34
N MET A 499 0.55 -30.59 14.15
CA MET A 499 -0.55 -29.74 13.66
C MET A 499 -1.86 -30.53 13.64
N ASP A 500 -2.92 -29.93 14.18
CA ASP A 500 -4.28 -30.47 14.11
C ASP A 500 -4.78 -30.47 12.66
N LYS A 501 -5.39 -31.60 12.24
CA LYS A 501 -5.96 -31.80 10.91
C LYS A 501 -7.04 -30.76 10.57
N SER A 502 -7.70 -30.18 11.58
CA SER A 502 -8.70 -29.12 11.38
C SER A 502 -8.07 -27.82 10.84
N SER A 503 -6.89 -27.45 11.36
CA SER A 503 -6.13 -26.27 10.95
C SER A 503 -5.56 -26.43 9.53
N TYR A 504 -5.11 -27.64 9.19
CA TYR A 504 -4.63 -27.96 7.85
C TYR A 504 -5.72 -27.87 6.77
N MET A 505 -6.92 -28.41 7.03
CA MET A 505 -8.06 -28.31 6.11
C MET A 505 -8.54 -26.87 5.93
N PHE A 506 -8.41 -26.04 6.97
CA PHE A 506 -8.69 -24.61 6.89
C PHE A 506 -7.67 -23.87 6.00
N GLN A 507 -6.38 -24.21 6.09
CA GLN A 507 -5.32 -23.67 5.23
C GLN A 507 -5.49 -24.10 3.76
N GLN A 508 -6.02 -25.30 3.48
CA GLN A 508 -6.37 -25.71 2.11
C GLN A 508 -7.51 -24.87 1.52
N ARG A 509 -8.55 -24.56 2.30
CA ARG A 509 -9.65 -23.66 1.89
C ARG A 509 -9.12 -22.25 1.59
N LYS A 510 -8.17 -21.76 2.40
CA LYS A 510 -7.46 -20.49 2.24
C LYS A 510 -6.65 -20.41 0.93
N ALA A 511 -5.85 -21.44 0.64
CA ALA A 511 -5.07 -21.49 -0.60
C ALA A 511 -5.95 -21.59 -1.86
N SER A 512 -7.04 -22.38 -1.78
CA SER A 512 -8.02 -22.50 -2.85
C SER A 512 -8.76 -21.18 -3.13
N LEU A 513 -9.14 -20.45 -2.08
CA LEU A 513 -9.80 -19.15 -2.21
C LEU A 513 -8.87 -18.09 -2.79
N ILE A 514 -7.62 -18.00 -2.31
CA ILE A 514 -6.60 -17.09 -2.86
C ILE A 514 -6.31 -17.39 -4.34
N ARG A 515 -6.23 -18.68 -4.71
CA ARG A 515 -6.04 -19.12 -6.10
C ARG A 515 -7.25 -18.76 -6.98
N LYS A 516 -8.47 -18.95 -6.49
CA LYS A 516 -9.70 -18.56 -7.20
C LYS A 516 -9.83 -17.05 -7.34
N MET A 517 -9.44 -16.28 -6.32
CA MET A 517 -9.45 -14.81 -6.36
C MET A 517 -8.37 -14.25 -7.28
N SER A 518 -7.16 -14.81 -7.28
CA SER A 518 -6.11 -14.41 -8.22
C SER A 518 -6.45 -14.78 -9.67
N GLN A 519 -7.03 -15.97 -9.90
CA GLN A 519 -7.50 -16.37 -11.22
C GLN A 519 -8.72 -15.56 -11.71
N ALA A 520 -9.65 -15.19 -10.82
CA ALA A 520 -10.78 -14.31 -11.16
C ALA A 520 -10.31 -12.89 -11.52
N ARG A 521 -9.28 -12.36 -10.84
CA ARG A 521 -8.63 -11.08 -11.19
C ARG A 521 -7.92 -11.13 -12.55
N VAL A 522 -7.26 -12.24 -12.88
CA VAL A 522 -6.57 -12.42 -14.18
C VAL A 522 -7.55 -12.60 -15.35
N THR A 523 -8.75 -13.13 -15.12
CA THR A 523 -9.72 -13.47 -16.18
C THR A 523 -10.88 -12.48 -16.33
N GLY A 524 -10.98 -11.47 -15.47
CA GLY A 524 -12.00 -10.42 -15.54
C GLY A 524 -13.45 -10.89 -15.29
N ARG A 525 -13.65 -12.08 -14.70
CA ARG A 525 -14.99 -12.58 -14.35
C ARG A 525 -15.39 -12.16 -12.93
N THR A 526 -16.62 -11.68 -12.79
CA THR A 526 -17.25 -11.41 -11.49
C THR A 526 -17.64 -12.74 -10.84
N LEU A 527 -17.20 -12.98 -9.59
CA LEU A 527 -17.66 -14.13 -8.80
C LEU A 527 -19.12 -13.89 -8.37
N LEU A 528 -20.06 -14.49 -9.11
CA LEU A 528 -21.45 -14.67 -8.69
C LEU A 528 -21.73 -16.18 -8.65
N GLY A 529 -22.10 -16.68 -7.47
CA GLY A 529 -22.63 -18.03 -7.25
C GLY A 529 -21.59 -19.14 -7.26
N VAL A 530 -21.14 -19.56 -6.08
CA VAL A 530 -20.61 -20.90 -5.88
C VAL A 530 -21.39 -21.47 -4.70
N ASP A 531 -22.30 -22.39 -4.98
CA ASP A 531 -23.00 -23.18 -3.97
C ASP A 531 -22.01 -24.19 -3.33
N ASP A 532 -22.18 -24.44 -2.04
CA ASP A 532 -21.23 -25.07 -1.12
C ASP A 532 -21.07 -26.62 -1.25
N GLU A 533 -21.58 -27.27 -2.30
CA GLU A 533 -21.80 -28.74 -2.26
C GLU A 533 -20.87 -29.68 -3.07
N ASP A 534 -19.86 -29.21 -3.81
CA ASP A 534 -19.10 -30.13 -4.70
C ASP A 534 -17.57 -30.02 -4.60
N TYR A 535 -16.87 -30.37 -3.51
CA TYR A 535 -15.41 -30.64 -3.58
C TYR A 535 -14.89 -31.60 -2.48
N GLU A 536 -14.91 -32.91 -2.76
CA GLU A 536 -13.98 -33.90 -2.20
C GLU A 536 -13.09 -34.46 -3.33
N GLU A 537 -12.10 -33.69 -3.78
CA GLU A 537 -10.95 -34.24 -4.50
C GLU A 537 -9.71 -34.01 -3.62
N GLU A 538 -9.14 -35.11 -3.11
CA GLU A 538 -7.87 -35.11 -2.38
C GLU A 538 -6.75 -34.62 -3.31
N VAL A 539 -6.35 -33.37 -3.15
CA VAL A 539 -5.12 -32.82 -3.74
C VAL A 539 -3.96 -33.27 -2.86
N GLU A 540 -3.15 -34.21 -3.32
CA GLU A 540 -1.85 -34.52 -2.72
C GLU A 540 -0.98 -33.24 -2.70
N LEU A 541 -0.79 -32.64 -1.51
CA LEU A 541 0.02 -31.45 -1.31
C LEU A 541 1.45 -31.84 -0.96
N ASP A 542 2.37 -31.50 -1.85
CA ASP A 542 3.81 -31.55 -1.60
C ASP A 542 4.19 -30.43 -0.61
N GLU A 543 4.61 -30.79 0.62
CA GLU A 543 4.85 -29.91 1.77
C GLU A 543 5.96 -28.84 1.57
N HIS A 544 6.51 -28.71 0.36
CA HIS A 544 7.68 -27.90 0.02
C HIS A 544 7.44 -26.79 -1.01
N ASN A 545 6.19 -26.56 -1.44
CA ASN A 545 5.87 -25.62 -2.52
C ASN A 545 5.30 -24.30 -1.99
N TRP A 546 6.17 -23.34 -1.65
CA TRP A 546 5.76 -22.06 -1.07
C TRP A 546 5.70 -20.96 -2.15
N GLN A 547 4.58 -20.87 -2.85
CA GLN A 547 4.37 -19.88 -3.91
C GLN A 547 3.91 -18.53 -3.34
N LEU A 548 4.70 -17.48 -3.57
CA LEU A 548 4.31 -16.07 -3.44
C LEU A 548 3.86 -15.52 -4.79
N MET A 549 3.08 -14.43 -4.78
CA MET A 549 2.90 -13.61 -5.97
C MET A 549 3.90 -12.45 -5.91
N LEU A 550 4.64 -12.23 -6.99
CA LEU A 550 5.50 -11.05 -7.13
C LEU A 550 5.06 -10.23 -8.34
N GLY A 551 4.98 -8.93 -8.16
CA GLY A 551 4.69 -7.95 -9.21
C GLY A 551 5.92 -7.13 -9.51
N LEU A 552 6.27 -6.97 -10.79
CA LEU A 552 7.24 -5.98 -11.22
C LEU A 552 6.53 -4.84 -11.95
N ARG A 553 6.91 -3.61 -11.63
CA ARG A 553 6.56 -2.40 -12.40
C ARG A 553 7.83 -1.74 -12.92
N VAL A 554 7.81 -1.31 -14.17
CA VAL A 554 8.89 -0.54 -14.80
C VAL A 554 8.30 0.78 -15.27
N TYR A 555 8.72 1.86 -14.61
CA TYR A 555 8.37 3.23 -14.97
C TYR A 555 9.46 3.80 -15.86
N SER A 556 9.11 4.41 -16.99
CA SER A 556 10.08 5.02 -17.90
C SER A 556 9.63 6.39 -18.41
N HIS A 557 10.50 7.38 -18.30
CA HIS A 557 10.29 8.76 -18.73
C HIS A 557 10.50 8.92 -20.25
N ASP A 558 9.54 9.51 -20.96
CA ASP A 558 9.56 9.75 -22.42
C ASP A 558 9.90 8.50 -23.28
N SER A 559 9.66 7.32 -22.72
CA SER A 559 9.92 6.02 -23.31
C SER A 559 8.78 5.08 -22.95
N ASN A 560 8.69 3.96 -23.67
CA ASN A 560 7.87 2.82 -23.30
C ASN A 560 8.77 1.62 -23.02
N ALA A 561 8.32 0.78 -22.10
CA ALA A 561 8.91 -0.52 -21.81
C ALA A 561 7.92 -1.63 -22.17
N SER A 562 8.37 -2.68 -22.86
CA SER A 562 7.69 -3.98 -22.79
C SER A 562 8.16 -4.70 -21.54
N LEU A 563 7.28 -5.46 -20.88
CA LEU A 563 7.63 -6.23 -19.69
C LEU A 563 6.94 -7.59 -19.74
N GLU A 564 7.71 -8.65 -19.49
CA GLU A 564 7.21 -10.02 -19.37
C GLU A 564 7.76 -10.66 -18.10
N GLY A 565 6.87 -11.29 -17.33
CA GLY A 565 7.25 -12.11 -16.18
C GLY A 565 7.31 -13.59 -16.57
N ILE A 566 8.41 -14.26 -16.25
CA ILE A 566 8.67 -15.65 -16.60
C ILE A 566 8.71 -16.49 -15.31
N PRO A 567 7.64 -17.25 -14.98
CA PRO A 567 7.60 -18.07 -13.77
C PRO A 567 8.52 -19.29 -13.88
N GLY A 568 9.02 -19.78 -12.74
CA GLY A 568 9.69 -21.09 -12.63
C GLY A 568 11.08 -21.22 -13.30
N LYS A 569 11.51 -20.28 -14.13
CA LYS A 569 12.83 -20.31 -14.79
C LYS A 569 13.80 -19.33 -14.12
N HIS A 570 14.93 -19.81 -13.60
CA HIS A 570 16.03 -18.94 -13.19
C HIS A 570 17.00 -18.78 -14.39
N PRO A 571 17.23 -17.56 -14.91
CA PRO A 571 17.88 -17.35 -16.20
C PRO A 571 19.32 -17.87 -16.21
N LEU A 572 20.11 -17.54 -15.17
CA LEU A 572 21.51 -18.00 -15.04
C LEU A 572 21.65 -19.53 -14.94
N ARG A 573 20.64 -20.25 -14.41
CA ARG A 573 20.66 -21.72 -14.34
C ARG A 573 20.20 -22.35 -15.64
N SER A 574 19.24 -21.73 -16.34
CA SER A 574 18.83 -22.19 -17.67
C SER A 574 19.98 -22.06 -18.67
N ALA A 575 20.78 -20.98 -18.60
CA ALA A 575 21.98 -20.81 -19.41
C ALA A 575 23.07 -21.83 -19.03
N ALA A 576 23.31 -22.08 -17.74
CA ALA A 576 24.27 -23.10 -17.30
C ALA A 576 23.83 -24.53 -17.65
N ALA A 577 22.52 -24.83 -17.57
CA ALA A 577 21.95 -26.11 -17.96
C ALA A 577 21.98 -26.29 -19.49
N ALA A 578 21.70 -25.24 -20.26
CA ALA A 578 21.82 -25.23 -21.71
C ALA A 578 23.28 -25.37 -22.16
N ALA A 579 24.22 -24.69 -21.50
CA ALA A 579 25.66 -24.86 -21.75
C ALA A 579 26.13 -26.28 -21.39
N LYS A 580 25.62 -26.86 -20.30
CA LYS A 580 25.92 -28.25 -19.92
C LYS A 580 25.30 -29.25 -20.88
N ALA A 581 24.11 -29.00 -21.40
CA ALA A 581 23.44 -29.82 -22.42
C ALA A 581 24.15 -29.71 -23.78
N ALA A 582 24.59 -28.52 -24.17
CA ALA A 582 25.39 -28.29 -25.37
C ALA A 582 26.76 -28.98 -25.26
N ALA A 583 27.44 -28.87 -24.11
CA ALA A 583 28.68 -29.60 -23.87
C ALA A 583 28.50 -31.12 -23.85
N LEU A 584 27.35 -31.63 -23.39
CA LEU A 584 27.01 -33.06 -23.48
C LEU A 584 26.73 -33.49 -24.92
N ALA A 585 26.07 -32.64 -25.71
CA ALA A 585 25.78 -32.89 -27.12
C ALA A 585 27.07 -32.90 -27.95
N GLU A 586 28.00 -31.97 -27.71
CA GLU A 586 29.34 -31.97 -28.33
C GLU A 586 30.18 -33.20 -27.93
N GLN A 587 30.02 -33.71 -26.69
CA GLN A 587 30.65 -34.97 -26.26
C GLN A 587 30.02 -36.21 -26.89
N GLN A 588 28.77 -36.13 -27.35
CA GLN A 588 28.09 -37.20 -28.08
C GLN A 588 28.39 -37.16 -29.59
N GLU A 589 28.57 -35.97 -30.17
CA GLU A 589 29.00 -35.81 -31.58
C GLU A 589 30.49 -36.12 -31.80
N GLY A 590 31.33 -36.08 -30.77
CA GLY A 590 32.74 -36.49 -30.84
C GLY A 590 33.01 -38.00 -30.86
N LYS A 591 31.97 -38.85 -30.95
CA LYS A 591 32.09 -40.31 -30.91
C LYS A 591 31.70 -41.06 -32.17
N ASP A 592 31.34 -40.35 -33.25
CA ASP A 592 31.08 -40.96 -34.54
C ASP A 592 31.97 -40.32 -35.61
N ASP A 593 33.12 -40.95 -35.92
CA ASP A 593 33.39 -41.46 -37.28
C ASP A 593 34.71 -42.27 -37.38
N PRO A 594 34.98 -43.03 -38.46
CA PRO A 594 35.10 -44.49 -38.40
C PRO A 594 36.43 -45.04 -38.94
N GLU A 595 36.72 -46.32 -38.69
CA GLU A 595 37.63 -47.24 -39.44
C GLU A 595 37.90 -48.45 -38.51
N GLY A 596 37.72 -49.73 -38.80
CA GLY A 596 37.67 -50.52 -40.04
C GLY A 596 38.47 -51.81 -39.76
N VAL A 597 37.96 -52.99 -40.14
CA VAL A 597 38.68 -54.25 -40.51
C VAL A 597 37.86 -55.52 -40.17
N THR A 598 37.19 -56.03 -41.22
CA THR A 598 36.97 -57.43 -41.67
C THR A 598 36.91 -58.62 -40.68
N ALA A 599 35.84 -59.43 -40.76
CA ALA A 599 35.84 -60.77 -41.42
C ALA A 599 34.58 -61.63 -41.10
N THR A 600 33.88 -62.02 -42.18
CA THR A 600 33.14 -63.28 -42.44
C THR A 600 32.24 -63.94 -41.39
N LEU A 601 30.94 -63.96 -41.68
CA LEU A 601 29.96 -64.91 -41.14
C LEU A 601 29.65 -65.99 -42.20
N ALA A 602 30.07 -67.22 -41.92
CA ALA A 602 29.46 -68.43 -42.43
C ALA A 602 29.33 -69.40 -41.25
N ASP A 603 28.13 -69.53 -40.69
CA ASP A 603 27.44 -70.81 -40.78
C ASP A 603 26.03 -70.77 -40.22
N LYS A 604 25.17 -71.45 -40.98
CA LYS A 604 23.79 -71.77 -40.68
C LYS A 604 23.70 -72.76 -39.52
N LYS A 605 22.64 -72.60 -38.73
CA LYS A 605 21.55 -73.57 -38.45
C LYS A 605 21.33 -73.93 -36.97
N LYS A 606 20.14 -73.50 -36.54
CA LYS A 606 19.04 -74.31 -35.97
C LYS A 606 19.17 -74.88 -34.54
N LEU A 607 18.09 -74.56 -33.80
CA LEU A 607 17.24 -75.42 -32.94
C LEU A 607 17.53 -75.45 -31.42
N VAL A 608 16.50 -74.97 -30.70
CA VAL A 608 15.73 -75.67 -29.64
C VAL A 608 16.18 -75.57 -28.18
N ALA A 609 15.20 -75.14 -27.36
CA ALA A 609 14.93 -75.43 -25.93
C ALA A 609 16.04 -75.05 -24.93
N GLU A 610 15.79 -74.65 -23.69
CA GLU A 610 14.64 -74.42 -22.82
C GLU A 610 15.18 -73.54 -21.66
N PRO A 611 14.34 -73.01 -20.76
CA PRO A 611 14.70 -72.04 -19.73
C PRO A 611 15.10 -72.72 -18.41
N GLU A 612 15.79 -72.00 -17.53
CA GLU A 612 15.67 -72.07 -16.05
C GLU A 612 16.63 -71.04 -15.45
N GLU A 613 16.11 -70.13 -14.62
CA GLU A 613 16.35 -70.08 -13.16
C GLU A 613 17.77 -69.62 -12.81
N GLU A 614 18.08 -68.85 -11.78
CA GLU A 614 17.43 -68.11 -10.69
C GLU A 614 18.64 -67.53 -9.91
N LYS A 615 18.43 -66.53 -9.05
CA LYS A 615 19.30 -66.09 -7.93
C LYS A 615 20.44 -65.10 -8.24
N GLU A 616 20.25 -63.86 -7.79
CA GLU A 616 20.80 -63.24 -6.55
C GLU A 616 22.22 -62.74 -6.84
N GLU A 617 22.46 -61.43 -6.96
CA GLU A 617 22.50 -60.40 -5.90
C GLU A 617 22.38 -58.99 -6.50
#